data_AF-A0A2V9FSU0-F1
#
_entry.id   AF-A0A2V9FSU0-F1
#
_cell.length_a   1.000
_cell.length_b   1.000
_cell.length_c   1.000
_cell.angle_alpha   90.00
_cell.angle_beta   90.00
_cell.angle_gamma   90.00
#
_symmetry.space_group_name_H-M   'P 1'
#
loop_
_entity.id
_entity.type
_entity.pdbx_description
1 polymer ?
#
loop_
_entity_poly.entity_id
_entity_poly.type
_entity_poly.pdbx_seq_one_letter_code
_entity_poly.pdbx_strand_id
1 'polypeptide(L)'
;MNNQFSVEAAGCREHQLLLGEYQRALEIWNQQRAEFCQFRFVQREAGDELLRLQANFARASNVFDSHERNCSLCQRASRIEGRDAKNSLDPLSGNEMYT
;
A
#
# COMPACT_ATOMS: atom_id res chain seq x y z
N MET A 1 -33.26 -19.25 -42.95
CA MET A 1 -32.56 -20.31 -43.69
C MET A 1 -31.37 -19.69 -44.40
N ASN A 2 -30.16 -20.02 -43.95
CA ASN A 2 -28.91 -19.99 -44.73
C ASN A 2 -28.02 -21.07 -44.10
N ASN A 3 -28.49 -22.31 -44.17
CA ASN A 3 -27.83 -23.52 -43.65
C ASN A 3 -26.71 -24.02 -44.58
N GLN A 4 -26.19 -23.18 -45.49
CA GLN A 4 -25.16 -23.58 -46.45
C GLN A 4 -23.72 -23.39 -45.93
N PHE A 5 -23.49 -22.47 -44.98
CA PHE A 5 -22.16 -22.30 -44.38
C PHE A 5 -21.78 -23.41 -43.38
N SER A 6 -22.75 -24.24 -42.97
CA SER A 6 -22.54 -25.24 -41.92
C SER A 6 -22.07 -26.61 -42.42
N VAL A 7 -22.03 -26.84 -43.74
CA VAL A 7 -21.70 -28.17 -44.29
C VAL A 7 -20.30 -28.23 -44.90
N GLU A 8 -19.76 -27.15 -45.47
CA GLU A 8 -18.38 -27.13 -46.01
C GLU A 8 -17.31 -26.89 -44.94
N ALA A 9 -17.63 -26.16 -43.86
CA ALA A 9 -16.73 -26.03 -42.71
C ALA A 9 -16.56 -27.34 -41.91
N ALA A 10 -17.42 -28.35 -42.17
CA ALA A 10 -17.30 -29.68 -41.59
C ALA A 10 -16.17 -30.52 -42.22
N GLY A 11 -15.62 -30.11 -43.38
CA GLY A 11 -14.56 -30.83 -44.09
C GLY A 11 -13.19 -30.14 -44.07
N CYS A 12 -13.11 -28.86 -43.73
CA CYS A 12 -11.83 -28.13 -43.67
C CYS A 12 -11.18 -28.29 -42.30
N ARG A 13 -10.33 -29.31 -42.18
CA ARG A 13 -9.57 -29.63 -40.95
C ARG A 13 -8.74 -28.45 -40.43
N GLU A 14 -8.19 -27.65 -41.33
CA GLU A 14 -7.39 -26.46 -40.97
C GLU A 14 -8.25 -25.38 -40.31
N HIS A 15 -9.44 -25.09 -40.86
CA HIS A 15 -10.37 -24.14 -40.28
C HIS A 15 -10.83 -24.58 -38.87
N GLN A 16 -11.10 -25.86 -38.69
CA GLN A 16 -11.48 -26.41 -37.38
C GLN A 16 -10.34 -26.31 -36.36
N LEU A 17 -9.11 -26.56 -36.79
CA LEU A 17 -7.92 -26.41 -35.93
C LEU A 17 -7.75 -24.95 -35.49
N LEU A 18 -7.74 -24.02 -36.45
CA LEU A 18 -7.59 -22.58 -36.18
C LEU A 18 -8.69 -22.04 -35.29
N LEU A 19 -9.94 -22.50 -35.46
CA LEU A 19 -11.05 -22.12 -34.59
C LEU A 19 -10.84 -22.60 -33.16
N GLY A 20 -10.36 -23.83 -32.98
CA GLY A 20 -10.04 -24.37 -31.65
C GLY A 20 -8.89 -23.62 -30.97
N GLU A 21 -7.85 -23.26 -31.72
CA GLU A 21 -6.75 -22.43 -31.22
C GLU A 21 -7.21 -21.04 -30.83
N TYR A 22 -8.04 -20.40 -31.66
CA TYR A 22 -8.64 -19.11 -31.36
C TYR A 22 -9.50 -19.15 -30.11
N GLN A 23 -10.38 -20.15 -29.97
CA GLN A 23 -11.23 -20.30 -28.80
C GLN A 23 -10.41 -20.50 -27.52
N ARG A 24 -9.35 -21.31 -27.58
CA ARG A 24 -8.42 -21.50 -26.45
C ARG A 24 -7.71 -20.20 -26.09
N ALA A 25 -7.20 -19.47 -27.07
CA ALA A 25 -6.53 -18.19 -26.84
C ALA A 25 -7.49 -17.16 -26.21
N LEU A 26 -8.74 -17.14 -26.66
CA LEU A 26 -9.78 -16.26 -26.11
C LEU A 26 -10.11 -16.60 -24.65
N GLU A 27 -10.18 -17.89 -24.31
CA GLU A 27 -10.42 -18.35 -22.94
C GLU A 27 -9.26 -17.93 -22.02
N ILE A 28 -8.02 -18.16 -22.44
CA ILE A 28 -6.82 -17.75 -21.70
C ILE A 28 -6.81 -16.24 -21.46
N TRP A 29 -7.09 -15.45 -22.51
CA TRP A 29 -7.15 -13.99 -22.40
C TRP A 29 -8.21 -13.53 -21.39
N ASN A 30 -9.41 -14.11 -21.43
CA ASN A 30 -10.47 -13.76 -20.49
C ASN A 30 -10.11 -14.11 -19.04
N GLN A 31 -9.48 -15.26 -18.82
CA GLN A 31 -9.01 -15.69 -17.51
C GLN A 31 -7.94 -14.74 -16.96
N GLN A 32 -6.90 -14.45 -17.74
CA GLN A 32 -5.82 -13.53 -17.34
C GLN A 32 -6.34 -12.13 -17.03
N ARG A 33 -7.29 -11.64 -17.83
CA ARG A 33 -7.91 -10.33 -17.59
C ARG A 33 -8.75 -10.31 -16.31
N ALA A 34 -9.48 -11.39 -16.02
CA ALA A 34 -10.23 -11.51 -14.77
C ALA A 34 -9.30 -11.52 -13.55
N GLU A 35 -8.22 -12.30 -13.61
CA GLU A 35 -7.19 -12.34 -12.57
C GLU A 35 -6.55 -10.97 -12.36
N PHE A 36 -6.10 -10.31 -13.44
CA PHE A 36 -5.48 -8.99 -13.34
C PHE A 36 -6.43 -7.96 -12.72
N CYS A 37 -7.71 -7.97 -13.11
CA CYS A 37 -8.72 -7.12 -12.48
C CYS A 37 -8.85 -7.42 -10.98
N GLN A 38 -8.98 -8.68 -10.58
CA GLN A 38 -9.07 -9.06 -9.17
C GLN A 38 -7.84 -8.62 -8.37
N PHE A 39 -6.63 -8.90 -8.86
CA PHE A 39 -5.38 -8.46 -8.21
C PHE A 39 -5.31 -6.94 -8.07
N ARG A 40 -5.71 -6.19 -9.10
CA ARG A 40 -5.75 -4.73 -9.06
C ARG A 40 -6.77 -4.21 -8.03
N PHE A 41 -7.94 -4.86 -7.91
CA PHE A 41 -8.92 -4.51 -6.88
C PHE A 41 -8.38 -4.76 -5.48
N VAL A 42 -7.78 -5.93 -5.21
CA VAL A 42 -7.17 -6.25 -3.91
C VAL A 42 -6.04 -5.28 -3.55
N GLN A 43 -5.17 -4.94 -4.51
CA GLN A 43 -4.11 -3.95 -4.28
C GLN A 43 -4.66 -2.56 -3.97
N ARG A 44 -5.73 -2.14 -4.66
CA ARG A 44 -6.40 -0.86 -4.39
C ARG A 44 -6.99 -0.86 -2.98
N GLU A 45 -7.74 -1.89 -2.60
CA GLU A 45 -8.35 -2.00 -1.27
C GLU A 45 -7.30 -1.94 -0.16
N ALA A 46 -6.17 -2.63 -0.33
CA ALA A 46 -5.05 -2.56 0.61
C ALA A 46 -4.45 -1.14 0.70
N GLY A 47 -4.33 -0.43 -0.43
CA GLY A 47 -3.87 0.96 -0.48
C GLY A 47 -4.85 1.93 0.19
N ASP A 48 -6.15 1.78 -0.08
CA ASP A 48 -7.21 2.60 0.51
C ASP A 48 -7.26 2.41 2.04
N GLU A 49 -7.10 1.17 2.51
CA GLU A 49 -7.02 0.87 3.94
C GLU A 49 -5.78 1.47 4.59
N LEU A 50 -4.62 1.43 3.93
CA LEU A 50 -3.40 2.08 4.43
C LEU A 50 -3.59 3.59 4.58
N LEU A 51 -4.21 4.26 3.59
CA LEU A 51 -4.52 5.68 3.66
C LEU A 51 -5.48 6.00 4.80
N ARG A 52 -6.50 5.15 5.02
CA ARG A 52 -7.45 5.27 6.14
C ARG A 52 -6.73 5.17 7.49
N LEU A 53 -5.84 4.18 7.64
CA LEU A 53 -5.04 3.99 8.85
C LEU A 53 -4.08 5.16 9.09
N GLN A 54 -3.40 5.66 8.06
CA GLN A 54 -2.54 6.83 8.16
C GLN A 54 -3.31 8.07 8.62
N ALA A 55 -4.51 8.30 8.07
CA ALA A 55 -5.37 9.40 8.49
C ALA A 55 -5.85 9.26 9.95
N ASN A 56 -6.18 8.05 10.38
CA ASN A 56 -6.52 7.76 11.78
C ASN A 56 -5.35 8.05 12.72
N PHE A 57 -4.15 7.58 12.36
CA PHE A 57 -2.94 7.81 13.13
C PHE A 57 -2.64 9.30 13.25
N ALA A 58 -2.61 10.04 12.14
CA ALA A 58 -2.35 11.48 12.14
C ALA A 58 -3.34 12.26 13.04
N ARG A 59 -4.63 11.87 13.03
CA ARG A 59 -5.63 12.46 13.95
C ARG A 59 -5.32 12.13 15.40
N ALA A 60 -5.04 10.86 15.71
CA ALA A 60 -4.72 10.44 17.07
C ALA A 60 -3.46 11.13 17.60
N SER A 61 -2.41 11.23 16.79
CA SER A 61 -1.19 11.97 17.11
C SER A 61 -1.47 13.44 17.36
N ASN A 62 -2.25 14.11 16.51
CA ASN A 62 -2.60 15.52 16.73
C ASN A 62 -3.37 15.73 18.04
N VAL A 63 -4.30 14.83 18.38
CA VAL A 63 -5.03 14.88 19.66
C VAL A 63 -4.08 14.64 20.83
N PHE A 64 -3.18 13.67 20.71
CA PHE A 64 -2.16 13.36 21.71
C PHE A 64 -1.21 14.54 21.94
N ASP A 65 -0.61 15.09 20.88
CA ASP A 65 0.30 16.24 20.93
C ASP A 65 -0.40 17.49 21.49
N SER A 66 -1.68 17.66 21.16
CA SER A 66 -2.50 18.74 21.73
C SER A 66 -2.71 18.51 23.22
N HIS A 67 -3.02 17.29 23.65
CA HIS A 67 -3.19 16.96 25.06
C HIS A 67 -1.89 17.18 25.84
N GLU A 68 -0.76 16.66 25.35
CA GLU A 68 0.54 16.82 26.00
C GLU A 68 0.90 18.30 26.19
N ARG A 69 0.65 19.12 25.16
CA ARG A 69 0.89 20.57 25.20
C ARG A 69 -0.06 21.34 26.09
N ASN A 70 -1.26 20.85 26.37
CA ASN A 70 -2.29 21.61 27.10
C ASN A 70 -2.59 21.07 28.51
N CYS A 71 -2.17 19.83 28.82
CA CYS A 71 -2.39 19.20 30.10
C CYS A 71 -1.27 19.58 31.09
N SER A 72 -1.63 20.29 32.17
CA SER A 72 -0.67 20.74 33.19
C SER A 72 0.05 19.60 33.91
N LEU A 73 -0.57 18.41 34.01
CA LEU A 73 0.07 17.22 34.57
C LEU A 73 1.10 16.65 33.61
N CYS A 74 0.75 16.47 32.33
CA CYS A 74 1.66 15.96 31.30
C CYS A 74 2.83 16.91 31.01
N GLN A 75 2.58 18.23 30.95
CA GLN A 75 3.64 19.23 30.84
C GLN A 75 4.63 19.15 32.01
N ARG A 76 4.13 18.92 33.23
CA ARG A 76 4.99 18.79 34.41
C ARG A 76 5.81 17.50 34.36
N ALA A 77 5.22 16.39 33.93
CA ALA A 77 5.93 15.12 33.74
C ALA A 77 7.05 15.25 32.68
N SER A 78 6.75 15.83 31.51
CA SER A 78 7.72 16.08 30.44
C SER A 78 8.88 16.99 30.87
N ARG A 79 8.61 18.01 31.70
CA ARG A 79 9.66 18.88 32.27
C ARG A 79 10.57 18.19 33.28
N ILE A 80 10.11 17.12 33.94
CA ILE A 80 10.93 16.33 34.85
C ILE A 80 11.88 15.45 34.02
N GLU A 81 11.37 14.76 32.99
CA GLU A 81 12.19 13.98 32.05
C GLU A 81 13.22 14.84 31.28
N GLY A 82 12.85 16.07 30.91
CA GLY A 82 13.77 17.01 30.23
C GLY A 82 14.86 17.63 31.11
N ARG A 83 14.74 17.59 32.45
CA ARG A 83 15.77 18.09 33.38
C ARG A 83 16.87 17.06 33.63
N ASP A 84 16.56 15.78 33.56
CA ASP A 84 17.57 14.72 33.68
C ASP A 84 18.54 14.72 32.48
N ALA A 85 18.09 15.19 31.31
CA ALA A 85 18.95 15.36 30.14
C ALA A 85 19.90 16.59 30.22
N LYS A 86 19.57 17.60 31.03
CA LYS A 86 20.35 18.86 31.10
C LYS A 86 21.32 18.94 32.30
N ASN A 87 21.23 17.99 33.23
CA ASN A 87 22.22 17.80 34.30
C ASN A 87 23.34 16.80 33.94
N SER A 88 23.34 16.24 32.72
CA SER A 88 24.32 15.24 32.28
C SER A 88 25.33 15.76 31.23
N LEU A 89 25.40 17.07 31.01
CA LEU A 89 26.42 17.69 30.16
C LEU A 89 26.93 19.00 30.79
N ASP A 90 27.88 18.85 31.72
CA ASP A 90 29.23 19.48 31.74
C ASP A 90 29.83 19.46 33.17
N PRO A 91 31.16 19.49 33.40
CA PRO A 91 32.30 19.44 32.46
C PRO A 91 33.49 18.56 32.94
N LEU A 92 34.07 17.73 32.07
CA LEU A 92 35.48 17.34 32.22
C LEU A 92 36.11 17.12 30.84
N SER A 93 36.67 18.19 30.27
CA SER A 93 37.94 18.07 29.56
C SER A 93 38.67 19.40 29.64
N GLY A 94 39.60 19.46 30.58
CA GLY A 94 40.45 20.62 30.78
C GLY A 94 41.52 20.76 29.70
N ASN A 95 41.80 22.03 29.41
CA ASN A 95 43.12 22.62 29.25
C ASN A 95 43.88 22.39 27.94
N GLU A 96 43.98 23.46 27.13
CA GLU A 96 45.26 23.90 26.56
C GLU A 96 45.21 25.44 26.38
N MET A 97 45.85 26.14 27.32
CA MET A 97 46.22 27.55 27.20
C MET A 97 47.37 27.64 26.19
N TYR A 98 47.18 28.39 25.11
CA TYR A 98 48.27 29.02 24.38
C TYR A 98 48.34 30.49 24.81
N THR A 99 49.39 30.82 25.57
CA THR A 99 50.28 31.99 25.41
C THR A 99 51.42 31.88 26.40
#